data_AF-A0A7S0WS32-F1
#
_entry.id   AF-A0A7S0WS32-F1
#
_cell.length_a   1.000
_cell.length_b   1.000
_cell.length_c   1.000
_cell.angle_alpha   90.00
_cell.angle_beta   90.00
_cell.angle_gamma   90.00
#
_symmetry.space_group_name_H-M   'P 1'
#
loop_
_entity.id
_entity.type
_entity.pdbx_description
1 polymer ?
#
loop_
_entity_poly.entity_id
_entity_poly.type
_entity_poly.pdbx_seq_one_letter_code
_entity_poly.pdbx_strand_id
1 'polypeptide(L)'
;QIEEVNEDGQFTDVYAEYLRENAPASVFTLVREIEDTPLRCASPMDTSLRHKHAENVSLWANPNEVAELLASPEKLNKMLAVLADSLWICGMKCEDLPKNNASGRLGLNPSTSCMGCNTPHDNDRERVTPSDRQLPGLRWSELEHAVHRATMSMALVASLLCWRHASLAEGRRALETALIQWSVQINVPLELQGSFIPAPSFSAGILSLLTGIIDNCTYTRPKSANLAVGLLSSLVARRPCATLGALDCGVFVDCLKDSFDKTFHLVASSCCILDWHMGVTNILNLLPVLYYMGDWAEARRYLVGHGNGYNMPARIASMVLNMLHEVVPEMTEDGEVEINQVLTAAMDFKATPAMTANWVITKELFEGSGETIHGLISTRRAAFAIVALVEILGRWERNHGAIVSKALIPTYESRLAGEKGEPVPDCMKEYQYHFAVLLEATPGLAFALPIYNALVAAERPPLPSTAADSSVLRASLYHCALRCALPSCDKRHRRDSGAGLMGCGGGCKALARYCCAEHQKAHWKEHQGFCKRQARYVKENAEH
;
A
#
# COMPACT_ATOMS: atom_id res chain seq x y z
N GLN A 1 0.67 -1.74 29.00
CA GLN A 1 0.88 -2.44 30.29
C GLN A 1 0.68 -3.97 30.21
N ILE A 2 0.71 -4.59 29.02
CA ILE A 2 0.92 -6.04 28.89
C ILE A 2 2.02 -6.22 27.84
N GLU A 3 3.27 -6.00 28.26
CA GLU A 3 4.44 -6.06 27.39
C GLU A 3 5.61 -6.63 28.21
N GLU A 4 5.59 -7.95 28.45
CA GLU A 4 6.83 -8.68 28.75
C GLU A 4 7.34 -9.26 27.43
N VAL A 5 8.26 -8.53 26.81
CA VAL A 5 9.12 -9.06 25.75
C VAL A 5 10.22 -9.84 26.47
N ASN A 6 10.36 -11.14 26.19
CA ASN A 6 11.47 -11.90 26.75
C ASN A 6 12.80 -11.44 26.13
N GLU A 7 13.92 -11.85 26.74
CA GLU A 7 15.28 -11.43 26.33
C GLU A 7 15.61 -11.78 24.85
N ASP A 8 14.84 -12.66 24.22
CA ASP A 8 14.95 -13.07 22.82
C ASP A 8 14.07 -12.24 21.84
N GLY A 9 13.39 -11.20 22.32
CA GLY A 9 12.53 -10.38 21.48
C GLY A 9 11.28 -11.11 20.96
N GLN A 10 10.89 -12.25 21.54
CA GLN A 10 9.66 -12.93 21.18
C GLN A 10 8.52 -12.39 22.07
N PHE A 11 7.40 -12.02 21.44
CA PHE A 11 6.16 -11.92 22.20
C PHE A 11 5.89 -13.31 22.75
N THR A 12 6.04 -13.45 24.07
CA THR A 12 5.64 -14.64 24.80
C THR A 12 4.15 -14.84 24.59
N ASP A 13 3.71 -16.10 24.70
CA ASP A 13 2.34 -16.58 24.49
C ASP A 13 1.24 -15.70 25.10
N VAL A 14 1.56 -14.85 26.08
CA VAL A 14 0.67 -13.94 26.83
C VAL A 14 -0.16 -13.00 25.95
N TYR A 15 0.39 -12.32 24.93
CA TYR A 15 -0.43 -11.41 24.10
C TYR A 15 -1.38 -12.19 23.17
N ALA A 16 -0.88 -13.28 22.58
CA ALA A 16 -1.71 -14.16 21.76
C ALA A 16 -2.76 -14.90 22.61
N GLU A 17 -2.44 -15.24 23.85
CA GLU A 17 -3.35 -15.81 24.84
C GLU A 17 -4.41 -14.77 25.24
N TYR A 18 -4.03 -13.54 25.55
CA TYR A 18 -4.97 -12.45 25.83
C TYR A 18 -5.95 -12.21 24.67
N LEU A 19 -5.46 -12.20 23.43
CA LEU A 19 -6.32 -12.10 22.26
C LEU A 19 -7.25 -13.32 22.13
N ARG A 20 -6.77 -14.53 22.42
CA ARG A 20 -7.59 -15.76 22.40
C ARG A 20 -8.66 -15.77 23.48
N GLU A 21 -8.32 -15.36 24.70
CA GLU A 21 -9.25 -15.32 25.84
C GLU A 21 -10.39 -14.33 25.63
N ASN A 22 -10.12 -13.23 24.93
CA ASN A 22 -11.09 -12.17 24.67
C ASN A 22 -11.60 -12.18 23.22
N ALA A 23 -11.32 -13.25 22.46
CA ALA A 23 -11.70 -13.36 21.06
C ALA A 23 -13.23 -13.44 20.90
N PRO A 24 -13.78 -12.91 19.80
CA PRO A 24 -15.16 -13.21 19.43
C PRO A 24 -15.27 -14.72 19.14
N ALA A 25 -16.47 -15.28 19.33
CA ALA A 25 -16.69 -16.72 19.21
C ALA A 25 -16.34 -17.31 17.83
N SER A 26 -16.33 -16.47 16.79
CA SER A 26 -16.05 -16.86 15.41
C SER A 26 -15.65 -15.62 14.59
N VAL A 27 -14.99 -15.79 13.45
CA VAL A 27 -14.72 -14.68 12.52
C VAL A 27 -16.02 -14.11 11.95
N PHE A 28 -17.03 -14.97 11.74
CA PHE A 28 -18.33 -14.51 11.31
C PHE A 28 -19.05 -13.67 12.38
N THR A 29 -18.84 -13.97 13.66
CA THR A 29 -19.31 -13.13 14.77
C THR A 29 -18.66 -11.76 14.70
N LEU A 30 -17.34 -11.68 14.45
CA LEU A 30 -16.67 -10.39 14.25
C LEU A 30 -17.23 -9.61 13.05
N VAL A 31 -17.53 -10.27 11.93
CA VAL A 31 -18.18 -9.62 10.76
C VAL A 31 -19.54 -9.03 11.16
N ARG A 32 -20.36 -9.79 11.91
CA ARG A 32 -21.65 -9.30 12.42
C ARG A 32 -21.48 -8.17 13.41
N GLU A 33 -20.49 -8.23 14.29
CA GLU A 33 -20.19 -7.13 15.19
C GLU A 33 -19.81 -5.86 14.41
N ILE A 34 -19.00 -5.97 13.36
CA ILE A 34 -18.67 -4.82 12.48
C ILE A 34 -19.92 -4.25 11.80
N GLU A 35 -20.86 -5.10 11.37
CA GLU A 35 -22.14 -4.71 10.78
C GLU A 35 -23.05 -4.02 11.81
N ASP A 36 -23.21 -4.63 12.98
CA ASP A 36 -24.21 -4.28 13.99
C ASP A 36 -23.76 -3.14 14.93
N THR A 37 -22.46 -2.86 15.07
CA THR A 37 -21.92 -1.95 16.11
C THR A 37 -22.57 -0.57 16.03
N PRO A 38 -23.35 -0.10 17.03
CA PRO A 38 -23.61 1.32 17.22
C PRO A 38 -22.59 1.83 18.24
N LEU A 39 -21.67 2.74 17.87
CA LEU A 39 -20.56 3.16 18.74
C LEU A 39 -20.99 3.77 20.10
N ARG A 40 -22.27 4.09 20.30
CA ARG A 40 -22.73 4.84 21.48
C ARG A 40 -22.66 4.09 22.81
N CYS A 41 -22.31 2.79 22.84
CA CYS A 41 -22.34 1.99 24.08
C CYS A 41 -21.07 1.18 24.40
N ALA A 42 -19.99 1.25 23.61
CA ALA A 42 -18.78 0.46 23.87
C ALA A 42 -17.69 1.29 24.57
N SER A 43 -17.01 0.70 25.55
CA SER A 43 -15.84 1.32 26.19
C SER A 43 -14.73 1.59 25.15
N PRO A 44 -13.92 2.66 25.29
CA PRO A 44 -12.73 2.88 24.46
C PRO A 44 -11.77 1.67 24.43
N MET A 45 -11.73 0.88 25.50
CA MET A 45 -10.97 -0.38 25.53
C MET A 45 -11.59 -1.46 24.64
N ASP A 46 -12.90 -1.67 24.69
CA ASP A 46 -13.60 -2.66 23.86
C ASP A 46 -13.43 -2.36 22.37
N THR A 47 -13.54 -1.08 21.99
CA THR A 47 -13.34 -0.67 20.60
C THR A 47 -11.90 -0.91 20.14
N SER A 48 -10.91 -0.70 21.00
CA SER A 48 -9.50 -0.91 20.67
C SER A 48 -9.16 -2.40 20.53
N LEU A 49 -9.71 -3.25 21.41
CA LEU A 49 -9.54 -4.70 21.35
C LEU A 49 -10.12 -5.28 20.05
N ARG A 50 -11.28 -4.79 19.62
CA ARG A 50 -11.89 -5.19 18.34
C ARG A 50 -11.01 -4.91 17.12
N HIS A 51 -10.31 -3.77 17.09
CA HIS A 51 -9.29 -3.51 16.06
C HIS A 51 -8.20 -4.56 16.11
N LYS A 52 -7.70 -4.92 17.31
CA LYS A 52 -6.68 -5.95 17.45
C LYS A 52 -7.15 -7.32 16.98
N HIS A 53 -8.40 -7.69 17.21
CA HIS A 53 -8.97 -8.93 16.68
C HIS A 53 -9.04 -8.93 15.15
N ALA A 54 -9.49 -7.82 14.55
CA ALA A 54 -9.55 -7.67 13.09
C ALA A 54 -8.15 -7.68 12.44
N GLU A 55 -7.16 -7.04 13.07
CA GLU A 55 -5.78 -6.99 12.60
C GLU A 55 -5.06 -8.33 12.77
N ASN A 56 -5.40 -9.12 13.79
CA ASN A 56 -4.63 -10.30 14.19
C ASN A 56 -5.45 -11.59 14.17
N VAL A 57 -6.33 -11.74 13.18
CA VAL A 57 -7.19 -12.93 13.00
C VAL A 57 -6.41 -14.24 13.13
N SER A 58 -5.20 -14.30 12.57
CA SER A 58 -4.36 -15.50 12.61
C SER A 58 -3.89 -15.93 14.01
N LEU A 59 -3.99 -15.06 15.02
CA LEU A 59 -3.56 -15.37 16.39
C LEU A 59 -4.66 -16.02 17.22
N TRP A 60 -5.93 -15.91 16.82
CA TRP A 60 -7.05 -16.37 17.64
C TRP A 60 -8.08 -17.22 16.87
N ALA A 61 -8.27 -17.00 15.57
CA ALA A 61 -9.31 -17.69 14.82
C ALA A 61 -8.93 -19.13 14.47
N ASN A 62 -9.94 -19.98 14.29
CA ASN A 62 -9.74 -21.34 13.81
C ASN A 62 -9.60 -21.35 12.27
N PRO A 63 -8.51 -21.86 11.70
CA PRO A 63 -8.31 -21.85 10.24
C PRO A 63 -9.31 -22.71 9.46
N ASN A 64 -9.94 -23.71 10.09
CA ASN A 64 -10.97 -24.52 9.42
C ASN A 64 -12.29 -23.75 9.32
N GLU A 65 -12.65 -23.01 10.36
CA GLU A 65 -13.83 -22.14 10.36
C GLU A 65 -13.67 -21.02 9.32
N VAL A 66 -12.48 -20.43 9.23
CA VAL A 66 -12.20 -19.40 8.21
C VAL A 66 -12.20 -20.00 6.80
N ALA A 67 -11.73 -21.24 6.62
CA ALA A 67 -11.83 -21.92 5.34
C ALA A 67 -13.30 -22.07 4.92
N GLU A 68 -14.18 -22.45 5.84
CA GLU A 68 -15.63 -22.56 5.61
C GLU A 68 -16.26 -21.21 5.29
N LEU A 69 -15.90 -20.15 6.03
CA LEU A 69 -16.34 -18.79 5.79
C LEU A 69 -16.04 -18.35 4.35
N LEU A 70 -14.80 -18.55 3.91
CA LEU A 70 -14.33 -18.12 2.59
C LEU A 70 -14.79 -19.03 1.45
N ALA A 71 -15.11 -20.30 1.75
CA ALA A 71 -15.66 -21.25 0.78
C ALA A 71 -17.17 -21.07 0.56
N SER A 72 -17.90 -20.54 1.55
CA SER A 72 -19.34 -20.25 1.43
C SER A 72 -19.59 -18.97 0.64
N PRO A 73 -20.20 -19.04 -0.56
CA PRO A 73 -20.48 -17.83 -1.36
C PRO A 73 -21.39 -16.85 -0.63
N GLU A 74 -22.36 -17.35 0.14
CA GLU A 74 -23.27 -16.54 0.93
C GLU A 74 -22.53 -15.76 2.03
N LYS A 75 -21.73 -16.45 2.85
CA LYS A 75 -20.99 -15.80 3.95
C LYS A 75 -19.92 -14.84 3.41
N LEU A 76 -19.22 -15.22 2.34
CA LEU A 76 -18.25 -14.36 1.67
C LEU A 76 -18.92 -13.10 1.10
N ASN A 77 -20.05 -13.24 0.40
CA ASN A 77 -20.79 -12.10 -0.14
C ASN A 77 -21.31 -11.18 0.96
N LYS A 78 -21.77 -11.74 2.09
CA LYS A 78 -22.17 -10.93 3.24
C LYS A 78 -20.99 -10.12 3.78
N MET A 79 -19.82 -10.73 3.97
CA MET A 79 -18.63 -10.02 4.43
C MET A 79 -18.22 -8.90 3.45
N LEU A 80 -18.27 -9.15 2.14
CA LEU A 80 -17.95 -8.15 1.13
C LEU A 80 -18.98 -7.01 1.08
N ALA A 81 -20.26 -7.30 1.32
CA ALA A 81 -21.29 -6.28 1.46
C ALA A 81 -21.03 -5.38 2.66
N VAL A 82 -20.65 -5.95 3.82
CA VAL A 82 -20.26 -5.18 5.01
C VAL A 82 -19.04 -4.31 4.73
N LEU A 83 -18.01 -4.85 4.06
CA LEU A 83 -16.84 -4.07 3.66
C LEU A 83 -17.26 -2.89 2.79
N ALA A 84 -17.97 -3.14 1.69
CA ALA A 84 -18.32 -2.10 0.74
C ALA A 84 -19.25 -1.02 1.32
N ASP A 85 -20.26 -1.42 2.11
CA ASP A 85 -21.11 -0.49 2.86
C ASP A 85 -20.25 0.41 3.76
N SER A 86 -19.33 -0.19 4.50
CA SER A 86 -18.43 0.55 5.39
C SER A 86 -17.53 1.53 4.62
N LEU A 87 -16.95 1.10 3.49
CA LEU A 87 -16.10 1.97 2.65
C LEU A 87 -16.91 3.11 2.03
N TRP A 88 -18.12 2.82 1.53
CA TRP A 88 -19.00 3.81 0.91
C TRP A 88 -19.42 4.89 1.90
N ILE A 89 -19.96 4.49 3.06
CA ILE A 89 -20.41 5.42 4.10
C ILE A 89 -19.22 6.28 4.58
N CYS A 90 -18.05 5.65 4.80
CA CYS A 90 -16.85 6.38 5.20
C CYS A 90 -16.41 7.38 4.13
N GLY A 91 -16.34 6.96 2.87
CA GLY A 91 -15.98 7.81 1.74
C GLY A 91 -16.87 9.05 1.64
N MET A 92 -18.20 8.88 1.66
CA MET A 92 -19.16 9.98 1.63
C MET A 92 -18.97 10.94 2.81
N LYS A 93 -18.91 10.40 4.04
CA LYS A 93 -18.84 11.21 5.26
C LYS A 93 -17.52 11.98 5.38
N CYS A 94 -16.43 11.44 4.81
CA CYS A 94 -15.14 12.12 4.75
C CYS A 94 -15.06 13.17 3.63
N GLU A 95 -15.80 13.02 2.52
CA GLU A 95 -15.87 14.01 1.45
C GLU A 95 -16.51 15.33 1.92
N ASP A 96 -17.50 15.23 2.82
CA ASP A 96 -18.17 16.39 3.44
C ASP A 96 -17.23 17.24 4.33
N LEU A 97 -16.00 16.77 4.61
CA LEU A 97 -15.00 17.54 5.34
C LEU A 97 -14.29 18.51 4.38
N PRO A 98 -14.18 19.81 4.71
CA PRO A 98 -13.45 20.74 3.87
C PRO A 98 -11.98 20.32 3.67
N LYS A 99 -11.61 19.84 2.47
CA LYS A 99 -10.22 19.44 2.12
C LYS A 99 -9.20 20.53 2.46
N ASN A 100 -9.59 21.81 2.32
CA ASN A 100 -8.75 22.98 2.62
C ASN A 100 -8.52 23.26 4.12
N ASN A 101 -9.26 22.64 5.03
CA ASN A 101 -9.02 22.79 6.48
C ASN A 101 -8.03 21.74 7.01
N ALA A 102 -7.78 20.66 6.26
CA ALA A 102 -6.88 19.57 6.61
C ALA A 102 -5.42 19.83 6.18
N SER A 103 -5.17 20.77 5.26
CA SER A 103 -3.83 21.10 4.72
C SER A 103 -2.97 21.97 5.65
N GLY A 104 -3.15 21.86 6.97
CA GLY A 104 -2.21 22.41 7.95
C GLY A 104 -2.46 23.82 8.48
N ARG A 105 -3.54 24.53 8.11
CA ARG A 105 -3.86 25.87 8.68
C ARG A 105 -4.87 25.88 9.82
N LEU A 106 -5.66 24.82 10.01
CA LEU A 106 -6.71 24.79 11.04
C LEU A 106 -6.63 23.64 12.05
N GLY A 107 -5.59 22.79 11.98
CA GLY A 107 -5.32 21.81 13.05
C GLY A 107 -6.50 20.89 13.40
N LEU A 108 -7.47 20.72 12.50
CA LEU A 108 -8.61 19.83 12.73
C LEU A 108 -8.11 18.40 12.52
N ASN A 109 -7.41 17.87 13.54
CA ASN A 109 -7.15 16.46 13.67
C ASN A 109 -8.27 15.91 14.57
N PRO A 110 -9.35 15.36 14.00
CA PRO A 110 -10.51 15.07 14.80
C PRO A 110 -10.19 13.89 15.69
N SER A 111 -10.13 14.11 17.00
CA SER A 111 -9.88 13.09 17.99
C SER A 111 -10.99 12.03 17.89
N THR A 112 -10.73 10.89 17.27
CA THR A 112 -11.65 9.76 17.41
C THR A 112 -11.54 9.25 18.84
N SER A 113 -12.67 9.02 19.49
CA SER A 113 -12.75 8.37 20.80
C SER A 113 -12.10 6.97 20.81
N CYS A 114 -12.02 6.32 19.64
CA CYS A 114 -11.38 5.02 19.45
C CYS A 114 -9.87 5.15 19.14
N MET A 115 -9.01 4.70 20.05
CA MET A 115 -7.55 4.65 19.85
C MET A 115 -7.14 3.70 18.71
N GLY A 116 -7.96 2.68 18.42
CA GLY A 116 -7.74 1.76 17.31
C GLY A 116 -7.90 2.40 15.93
N CYS A 117 -8.61 3.52 15.80
CA CYS A 117 -8.82 4.19 14.51
C CYS A 117 -7.72 5.18 14.11
N ASN A 118 -6.92 5.65 15.07
CA ASN A 118 -5.90 6.66 14.83
C ASN A 118 -4.50 6.06 14.68
N THR A 119 -3.61 6.83 14.06
CA THR A 119 -2.18 6.57 14.14
C THR A 119 -1.63 7.16 15.44
N PRO A 120 -0.68 6.52 16.12
CA PRO A 120 -0.11 7.03 17.39
C PRO A 120 0.56 8.41 17.24
N HIS A 121 0.85 8.84 16.02
CA HIS A 121 1.41 10.16 15.73
C HIS A 121 0.37 11.32 15.73
N ASP A 122 -0.91 11.01 15.93
CA ASP A 122 -1.98 12.01 16.08
C ASP A 122 -2.00 12.66 17.48
N ASN A 123 -1.02 12.38 18.33
CA ASN A 123 -1.02 12.79 19.74
C ASN A 123 -0.43 14.18 20.03
N ASP A 124 0.48 14.69 19.19
CA ASP A 124 1.27 15.91 19.51
C ASP A 124 0.86 17.18 18.75
N ARG A 125 -0.04 17.09 17.76
CA ARG A 125 -0.70 18.29 17.23
C ARG A 125 -1.83 18.64 18.18
N GLU A 126 -1.91 19.90 18.63
CA GLU A 126 -2.97 20.41 19.52
C GLU A 126 -4.29 19.69 19.22
N ARG A 127 -4.67 18.77 20.11
CA ARG A 127 -5.93 18.05 20.00
C ARG A 127 -7.01 19.08 20.15
N VAL A 128 -7.47 19.64 19.04
CA VAL A 128 -8.71 20.39 19.03
C VAL A 128 -9.78 19.32 19.23
N THR A 129 -10.16 19.09 20.49
CA THR A 129 -11.51 18.60 20.79
C THR A 129 -12.42 19.49 19.94
N PRO A 130 -13.22 18.93 19.03
CA PRO A 130 -14.17 19.74 18.29
C PRO A 130 -15.16 20.29 19.32
N SER A 131 -14.84 21.43 19.92
CA SER A 131 -15.76 22.20 20.71
C SER A 131 -16.79 22.73 19.73
N ASP A 132 -17.88 21.99 19.61
CA ASP A 132 -19.17 22.42 19.08
C ASP A 132 -19.20 23.06 17.67
N ARG A 133 -18.16 22.89 16.85
CA ARG A 133 -18.27 23.13 15.40
C ARG A 133 -19.04 21.99 14.77
N GLN A 134 -20.37 22.04 14.92
CA GLN A 134 -21.29 21.31 14.08
C GLN A 134 -21.07 21.79 12.64
N LEU A 135 -20.44 20.97 11.82
CA LEU A 135 -20.59 21.11 10.38
C LEU A 135 -22.10 20.95 10.10
N PRO A 136 -22.75 21.91 9.43
CA PRO A 136 -24.19 21.81 9.16
C PRO A 136 -24.50 20.48 8.47
N GLY A 137 -25.32 19.64 9.11
CA GLY A 137 -25.76 18.36 8.55
C GLY A 137 -24.92 17.12 8.88
N LEU A 138 -23.71 17.25 9.46
CA LEU A 138 -22.86 16.10 9.82
C LEU A 138 -22.68 15.97 11.34
N ARG A 139 -23.18 14.88 11.93
CA ARG A 139 -22.86 14.54 13.33
C ARG A 139 -21.50 13.87 13.41
N TRP A 140 -20.54 14.45 14.13
CA TRP A 140 -19.19 13.89 14.35
C TRP A 140 -19.20 12.41 14.75
N SER A 141 -20.15 12.00 15.61
CA SER A 141 -20.30 10.60 16.02
C SER A 141 -20.59 9.64 14.86
N GLU A 142 -21.29 10.09 13.81
CA GLU A 142 -21.57 9.28 12.62
C GLU A 142 -20.33 9.09 11.76
N LEU A 143 -19.51 10.14 11.63
CA LEU A 143 -18.23 10.07 10.92
C LEU A 143 -17.25 9.14 11.63
N GLU A 144 -17.10 9.27 12.96
CA GLU A 144 -16.26 8.34 13.74
C GLU A 144 -16.72 6.89 13.56
N HIS A 145 -18.04 6.69 13.51
CA HIS A 145 -18.64 5.38 13.30
C HIS A 145 -18.33 4.80 11.93
N ALA A 146 -18.50 5.59 10.88
CA ALA A 146 -18.18 5.18 9.52
C ALA A 146 -16.70 4.82 9.37
N VAL A 147 -15.80 5.66 9.89
CA VAL A 147 -14.35 5.43 9.88
C VAL A 147 -13.97 4.17 10.64
N HIS A 148 -14.57 3.94 11.82
CA HIS A 148 -14.31 2.77 12.63
C HIS A 148 -14.70 1.47 11.91
N ARG A 149 -15.93 1.41 11.37
CA ARG A 149 -16.41 0.25 10.61
C ARG A 149 -15.55 -0.01 9.36
N ALA A 150 -15.19 1.03 8.62
CA ALA A 150 -14.34 0.90 7.44
C ALA A 150 -12.95 0.37 7.79
N THR A 151 -12.33 0.93 8.83
CA THR A 151 -10.99 0.54 9.28
C THR A 151 -10.96 -0.92 9.76
N MET A 152 -11.95 -1.33 10.57
CA MET A 152 -12.06 -2.72 11.01
C MET A 152 -12.32 -3.69 9.85
N SER A 153 -13.22 -3.34 8.92
CA SER A 153 -13.52 -4.17 7.76
C SER A 153 -12.29 -4.36 6.87
N MET A 154 -11.55 -3.28 6.60
CA MET A 154 -10.32 -3.34 5.83
C MET A 154 -9.24 -4.15 6.54
N ALA A 155 -9.05 -3.96 7.85
CA ALA A 155 -8.09 -4.73 8.64
C ALA A 155 -8.42 -6.22 8.61
N LEU A 156 -9.68 -6.60 8.84
CA LEU A 156 -10.14 -7.98 8.77
C LEU A 156 -9.84 -8.61 7.40
N VAL A 157 -10.24 -7.93 6.31
CA VAL A 157 -10.02 -8.44 4.95
C VAL A 157 -8.53 -8.51 4.62
N ALA A 158 -7.73 -7.54 5.06
CA ALA A 158 -6.28 -7.57 4.93
C ALA A 158 -5.70 -8.79 5.64
N SER A 159 -6.06 -9.02 6.90
CA SER A 159 -5.57 -10.16 7.68
C SER A 159 -5.99 -11.50 7.09
N LEU A 160 -7.21 -11.63 6.56
CA LEU A 160 -7.68 -12.84 5.87
C LEU A 160 -6.96 -13.09 4.55
N LEU A 161 -6.78 -12.05 3.72
CA LEU A 161 -5.96 -12.15 2.51
C LEU A 161 -4.52 -12.56 2.84
N CYS A 162 -4.04 -12.11 4.00
CA CYS A 162 -2.67 -12.31 4.43
C CYS A 162 -2.40 -13.58 5.25
N TRP A 163 -3.45 -14.31 5.62
CA TRP A 163 -3.30 -15.50 6.46
C TRP A 163 -2.92 -16.74 5.65
N ARG A 164 -1.67 -17.19 5.83
CA ARG A 164 -1.07 -18.28 5.04
C ARG A 164 -1.23 -19.69 5.59
N HIS A 165 -2.39 -20.01 6.15
CA HIS A 165 -2.68 -21.39 6.51
C HIS A 165 -3.02 -22.23 5.26
N ALA A 166 -2.52 -23.47 5.18
CA ALA A 166 -2.68 -24.32 4.00
C ALA A 166 -4.16 -24.57 3.63
N SER A 167 -5.03 -24.71 4.63
CA SER A 167 -6.48 -24.86 4.44
C SER A 167 -7.16 -23.63 3.83
N LEU A 168 -6.55 -22.44 3.94
CA LEU A 168 -7.12 -21.18 3.47
C LEU A 168 -6.76 -20.84 2.03
N ALA A 169 -5.86 -21.61 1.39
CA ALA A 169 -5.32 -21.26 0.07
C ALA A 169 -6.40 -21.14 -1.03
N GLU A 170 -7.48 -21.89 -0.93
CA GLU A 170 -8.62 -21.81 -1.84
C GLU A 170 -9.55 -20.64 -1.48
N GLY A 171 -9.97 -20.56 -0.23
CA GLY A 171 -10.81 -19.46 0.28
C GLY A 171 -10.20 -18.07 0.05
N ARG A 172 -8.89 -17.91 0.20
CA ARG A 172 -8.20 -16.65 -0.10
C ARG A 172 -8.25 -16.29 -1.59
N ARG A 173 -8.17 -17.28 -2.48
CA ARG A 173 -8.31 -17.04 -3.93
C ARG A 173 -9.74 -16.66 -4.30
N ALA A 174 -10.73 -17.25 -3.63
CA ALA A 174 -12.12 -16.84 -3.73
C ALA A 174 -12.29 -15.39 -3.26
N LEU A 175 -11.74 -15.02 -2.10
CA LEU A 175 -11.74 -13.66 -1.58
C LEU A 175 -11.06 -12.65 -2.53
N GLU A 176 -9.85 -12.96 -3.00
CA GLU A 176 -9.11 -12.13 -3.98
C GLU A 176 -9.93 -11.89 -5.26
N THR A 177 -10.53 -12.96 -5.80
CA THR A 177 -11.33 -12.89 -7.03
C THR A 177 -12.60 -12.08 -6.80
N ALA A 178 -13.27 -12.32 -5.67
CA ALA A 178 -14.46 -11.60 -5.31
C ALA A 178 -14.14 -10.11 -5.12
N LEU A 179 -13.09 -9.72 -4.38
CA LEU A 179 -12.72 -8.30 -4.21
C LEU A 179 -12.51 -7.54 -5.53
N ILE A 180 -12.00 -8.21 -6.57
CA ILE A 180 -11.77 -7.59 -7.89
C ILE A 180 -13.05 -7.53 -8.73
N GLN A 181 -13.88 -8.58 -8.67
CA GLN A 181 -15.09 -8.70 -9.50
C GLN A 181 -16.34 -8.10 -8.85
N TRP A 182 -16.31 -7.93 -7.54
CA TRP A 182 -17.47 -7.56 -6.76
C TRP A 182 -17.81 -6.10 -7.02
N SER A 183 -19.08 -5.90 -7.34
CA SER A 183 -19.71 -4.61 -7.49
C SER A 183 -20.99 -4.62 -6.69
N VAL A 184 -21.31 -3.49 -6.06
CA VAL A 184 -22.64 -3.28 -5.50
C VAL A 184 -23.36 -2.19 -6.25
N GLN A 185 -24.65 -2.43 -6.45
CA GLN A 185 -25.57 -1.38 -6.83
C GLN A 185 -25.76 -0.49 -5.61
N ILE A 186 -25.14 0.67 -5.65
CA ILE A 186 -25.30 1.69 -4.63
C ILE A 186 -26.52 2.51 -5.00
N ASN A 187 -27.53 2.47 -4.11
CA ASN A 187 -28.64 3.40 -4.15
C ASN A 187 -28.14 4.75 -3.65
N VAL A 188 -27.81 5.64 -4.60
CA VAL A 188 -27.40 7.01 -4.30
C VAL A 188 -28.64 7.76 -3.77
N PRO A 189 -28.60 8.37 -2.57
CA PRO A 189 -29.69 9.21 -2.07
C PRO A 189 -30.10 10.26 -3.11
N LEU A 190 -31.40 10.53 -3.25
CA LEU A 190 -31.95 11.45 -4.26
C LEU A 190 -31.28 12.83 -4.25
N GLU A 191 -30.84 13.29 -3.08
CA GLU A 191 -30.18 14.58 -2.86
C GLU A 191 -28.79 14.68 -3.53
N LEU A 192 -28.10 13.56 -3.72
CA LEU A 192 -26.78 13.46 -4.36
C LEU A 192 -26.87 13.10 -5.86
N GLN A 193 -28.06 12.76 -6.35
CA GLN A 193 -28.30 12.47 -7.77
C GLN A 193 -28.31 13.74 -8.65
N GLY A 194 -28.34 14.94 -8.05
CA GLY A 194 -28.35 16.20 -8.81
C GLY A 194 -27.06 16.52 -9.57
N SER A 195 -25.92 15.95 -9.13
CA SER A 195 -24.58 16.17 -9.69
C SER A 195 -24.04 14.98 -10.48
N PHE A 196 -24.66 13.80 -10.36
CA PHE A 196 -24.32 12.60 -11.11
C PHE A 196 -25.41 12.32 -12.14
N ILE A 197 -25.01 12.08 -13.40
CA ILE A 197 -25.90 11.71 -14.52
C ILE A 197 -26.96 10.69 -14.04
N PRO A 198 -28.24 10.86 -14.37
CA PRO A 198 -29.34 10.09 -13.78
C PRO A 198 -29.26 8.62 -14.21
N ALA A 199 -28.53 7.82 -13.44
CA ALA A 199 -28.57 6.37 -13.48
C ALA A 199 -29.11 5.90 -12.11
N PRO A 200 -30.25 5.19 -12.04
CA PRO A 200 -30.90 4.78 -10.79
C PRO A 200 -30.12 3.80 -9.90
N SER A 201 -28.87 3.48 -10.25
CA SER A 201 -28.00 2.58 -9.51
C SER A 201 -26.57 2.82 -9.98
N PHE A 202 -25.73 3.43 -9.14
CA PHE A 202 -24.31 3.51 -9.43
C PHE A 202 -23.67 2.17 -9.04
N SER A 203 -23.10 1.43 -9.98
CA SER A 203 -22.32 0.23 -9.65
C SER A 203 -20.91 0.65 -9.25
N ALA A 204 -20.61 0.69 -7.95
CA ALA A 204 -19.24 0.87 -7.48
C ALA A 204 -18.60 -0.49 -7.19
N GLY A 205 -17.40 -0.71 -7.72
CA GLY A 205 -16.56 -1.83 -7.30
C GLY A 205 -15.79 -1.50 -6.02
N ILE A 206 -15.40 -2.53 -5.26
CA ILE A 206 -14.60 -2.35 -4.02
C ILE A 206 -13.30 -1.59 -4.31
N LEU A 207 -12.66 -1.84 -5.46
CA LEU A 207 -11.43 -1.15 -5.85
C LEU A 207 -11.62 0.37 -6.01
N SER A 208 -12.77 0.81 -6.54
CA SER A 208 -13.12 2.22 -6.65
C SER A 208 -13.39 2.84 -5.27
N LEU A 209 -14.08 2.11 -4.38
CA LEU A 209 -14.32 2.54 -3.00
C LEU A 209 -13.01 2.71 -2.22
N LEU A 210 -12.07 1.76 -2.36
CA LEU A 210 -10.74 1.86 -1.76
C LEU A 210 -9.98 3.09 -2.29
N THR A 211 -10.11 3.40 -3.58
CA THR A 211 -9.51 4.61 -4.16
C THR A 211 -10.11 5.89 -3.55
N GLY A 212 -11.43 5.93 -3.37
CA GLY A 212 -12.10 7.04 -2.70
C GLY A 212 -11.69 7.20 -1.23
N ILE A 213 -11.45 6.09 -0.51
CA ILE A 213 -10.87 6.15 0.84
C ILE A 213 -9.47 6.77 0.81
N ILE A 214 -8.63 6.45 -0.17
CA ILE A 214 -7.29 7.06 -0.27
C ILE A 214 -7.42 8.57 -0.44
N ASP A 215 -8.25 9.06 -1.37
CA ASP A 215 -8.46 10.49 -1.57
C ASP A 215 -8.99 11.18 -0.29
N ASN A 216 -10.11 10.67 0.24
CA ASN A 216 -10.85 11.37 1.29
C ASN A 216 -10.22 11.23 2.68
N CYS A 217 -9.46 10.16 2.94
CA CYS A 217 -8.93 9.84 4.26
C CYS A 217 -7.42 10.11 4.40
N THR A 218 -6.67 10.35 3.32
CA THR A 218 -5.20 10.51 3.38
C THR A 218 -4.79 11.49 4.48
N TYR A 219 -5.41 12.67 4.55
CA TYR A 219 -5.02 13.69 5.53
C TYR A 219 -5.66 13.48 6.90
N THR A 220 -6.97 13.24 6.95
CA THR A 220 -7.79 13.25 8.16
C THR A 220 -7.78 11.92 8.92
N ARG A 221 -7.58 10.80 8.22
CA ARG A 221 -7.67 9.41 8.72
C ARG A 221 -6.57 8.53 8.10
N PRO A 222 -5.29 8.80 8.39
CA PRO A 222 -4.13 8.12 7.80
C PRO A 222 -4.20 6.60 7.86
N LYS A 223 -4.64 6.02 8.99
CA LYS A 223 -4.73 4.57 9.15
C LYS A 223 -5.65 3.94 8.10
N SER A 224 -6.84 4.52 7.88
CA SER A 224 -7.80 4.02 6.90
C SER A 224 -7.24 4.12 5.48
N ALA A 225 -6.61 5.25 5.12
CA ALA A 225 -5.97 5.42 3.83
C ALA A 225 -4.81 4.42 3.63
N ASN A 226 -3.98 4.21 4.65
CA ASN A 226 -2.87 3.25 4.63
C ASN A 226 -3.35 1.81 4.43
N LEU A 227 -4.41 1.40 5.13
CA LEU A 227 -5.03 0.09 4.94
C LEU A 227 -5.61 -0.06 3.53
N ALA A 228 -6.26 0.98 3.00
CA ALA A 228 -6.80 0.97 1.64
C ALA A 228 -5.69 0.82 0.58
N VAL A 229 -4.60 1.58 0.71
CA VAL A 229 -3.38 1.44 -0.11
C VAL A 229 -2.83 0.03 0.03
N GLY A 230 -2.67 -0.46 1.26
CA GLY A 230 -2.16 -1.79 1.56
C GLY A 230 -2.95 -2.91 0.87
N LEU A 231 -4.28 -2.84 0.97
CA LEU A 231 -5.19 -3.78 0.31
C LEU A 231 -5.08 -3.72 -1.22
N LEU A 232 -5.12 -2.52 -1.81
CA LEU A 232 -4.98 -2.36 -3.26
C LEU A 232 -3.65 -2.90 -3.76
N SER A 233 -2.55 -2.55 -3.11
CA SER A 233 -1.22 -3.07 -3.44
C SER A 233 -1.10 -4.58 -3.24
N SER A 234 -1.75 -5.14 -2.22
CA SER A 234 -1.82 -6.59 -1.99
C SER A 234 -2.54 -7.31 -3.13
N LEU A 235 -3.61 -6.72 -3.67
CA LEU A 235 -4.35 -7.22 -4.83
C LEU A 235 -3.57 -7.03 -6.14
N VAL A 236 -2.91 -5.89 -6.33
CA VAL A 236 -2.05 -5.61 -7.49
C VAL A 236 -0.87 -6.60 -7.54
N ALA A 237 -0.24 -6.90 -6.41
CA ALA A 237 0.83 -7.88 -6.33
C ALA A 237 0.43 -9.25 -6.89
N ARG A 238 -0.80 -9.70 -6.60
CA ARG A 238 -1.31 -11.02 -6.96
C ARG A 238 -1.90 -11.08 -8.36
N ARG A 239 -2.62 -10.04 -8.77
CA ARG A 239 -3.40 -10.00 -10.03
C ARG A 239 -3.30 -8.63 -10.69
N PRO A 240 -2.08 -8.18 -11.07
CA PRO A 240 -1.83 -6.79 -11.46
C PRO A 240 -2.71 -6.33 -12.62
N CYS A 241 -2.88 -7.16 -13.66
CA CYS A 241 -3.74 -6.80 -14.78
C CYS A 241 -5.22 -6.66 -14.41
N ALA A 242 -5.74 -7.55 -13.55
CA ALA A 242 -7.15 -7.55 -13.21
C ALA A 242 -7.48 -6.37 -12.29
N THR A 243 -6.61 -6.12 -11.31
CA THR A 243 -6.76 -5.01 -10.36
C THR A 243 -6.57 -3.66 -11.04
N LEU A 244 -5.46 -3.44 -11.76
CA LEU A 244 -5.21 -2.16 -12.46
C LEU A 244 -6.21 -1.94 -13.60
N GLY A 245 -6.65 -3.01 -14.27
CA GLY A 245 -7.61 -2.91 -15.37
C GLY A 245 -9.03 -2.51 -14.95
N ALA A 246 -9.33 -2.63 -13.66
CA ALA A 246 -10.60 -2.22 -13.04
C ALA A 246 -10.56 -0.79 -12.46
N LEU A 247 -9.40 -0.13 -12.47
CA LEU A 247 -9.23 1.23 -11.95
C LEU A 247 -9.25 2.26 -13.09
N ASP A 248 -9.75 3.46 -12.79
CA ASP A 248 -9.47 4.64 -13.60
C ASP A 248 -8.04 5.10 -13.31
N CYS A 249 -7.23 5.21 -14.36
CA CYS A 249 -5.81 5.50 -14.21
C CYS A 249 -5.54 6.91 -13.67
N GLY A 250 -6.27 7.92 -14.18
CA GLY A 250 -6.05 9.30 -13.78
C GLY A 250 -6.44 9.52 -12.33
N VAL A 251 -7.66 9.10 -11.97
CA VAL A 251 -8.17 9.23 -10.60
C VAL A 251 -7.27 8.50 -9.62
N PHE A 252 -6.91 7.24 -9.92
CA PHE A 252 -6.07 6.47 -9.01
C PHE A 252 -4.67 7.06 -8.84
N VAL A 253 -4.03 7.49 -9.93
CA VAL A 253 -2.70 8.12 -9.84
C VAL A 253 -2.78 9.41 -9.03
N ASP A 254 -3.81 10.25 -9.23
CA ASP A 254 -3.97 11.49 -8.49
C ASP A 254 -4.18 11.23 -6.99
N CYS A 255 -5.02 10.26 -6.62
CA CYS A 255 -5.19 9.85 -5.22
C CYS A 255 -3.88 9.37 -4.59
N LEU A 256 -3.05 8.64 -5.36
CA LEU A 256 -1.75 8.20 -4.89
C LEU A 256 -0.77 9.36 -4.67
N LYS A 257 -0.84 10.45 -5.46
CA LYS A 257 0.04 11.61 -5.28
C LYS A 257 -0.13 12.22 -3.89
N ASP A 258 -1.37 12.38 -3.45
CA ASP A 258 -1.68 12.93 -2.12
C ASP A 258 -1.15 12.02 -1.00
N SER A 259 -1.34 10.70 -1.16
CA SER A 259 -0.80 9.68 -0.25
C SER A 259 0.74 9.70 -0.21
N PHE A 260 1.37 9.95 -1.35
CA PHE A 260 2.81 10.10 -1.48
C PHE A 260 3.35 11.34 -0.79
N ASP A 261 2.74 12.50 -1.02
CA ASP A 261 3.17 13.75 -0.37
C ASP A 261 3.06 13.62 1.16
N LYS A 262 2.00 12.97 1.67
CA LYS A 262 1.91 12.66 3.11
C LYS A 262 3.03 11.72 3.56
N THR A 263 3.29 10.65 2.81
CA THR A 263 4.37 9.70 3.15
C THR A 263 5.74 10.38 3.12
N PHE A 264 5.98 11.28 2.17
CA PHE A 264 7.17 12.09 2.08
C PHE A 264 7.34 12.96 3.34
N HIS A 265 6.28 13.63 3.78
CA HIS A 265 6.31 14.44 5.00
C HIS A 265 6.68 13.63 6.25
N LEU A 266 6.18 12.39 6.36
CA LEU A 266 6.52 11.48 7.46
C LEU A 266 8.01 11.11 7.44
N VAL A 267 8.55 10.82 6.25
CA VAL A 267 9.96 10.43 6.10
C VAL A 267 10.92 11.62 6.24
N ALA A 268 10.48 12.84 5.90
CA ALA A 268 11.26 14.06 6.05
C ALA A 268 11.24 14.62 7.50
N SER A 269 10.40 14.08 8.38
CA SER A 269 10.28 14.48 9.78
C SER A 269 11.38 13.80 10.62
N SER A 270 12.63 14.26 10.49
CA SER A 270 13.79 13.67 11.19
C SER A 270 13.72 13.85 12.72
N CYS A 271 12.89 14.76 13.21
CA CYS A 271 12.71 15.00 14.64
C CYS A 271 11.87 13.94 15.36
N CYS A 272 11.13 13.08 14.64
CA CYS A 272 10.33 12.02 15.25
C CYS A 272 10.53 10.65 14.61
N ILE A 273 11.13 9.75 15.39
CA ILE A 273 11.43 8.37 14.99
C ILE A 273 10.16 7.58 14.60
N LEU A 274 9.03 7.86 15.26
CA LEU A 274 7.76 7.20 14.97
C LEU A 274 7.18 7.64 13.62
N ASP A 275 7.26 8.93 13.28
CA ASP A 275 6.85 9.46 11.98
C ASP A 275 7.64 8.80 10.86
N TRP A 276 8.97 8.78 11.01
CA TRP A 276 9.86 8.18 10.03
C TRP A 276 9.51 6.71 9.76
N HIS A 277 9.30 5.92 10.82
CA HIS A 277 8.91 4.52 10.70
C HIS A 277 7.54 4.29 10.07
N MET A 278 6.58 5.14 10.39
CA MET A 278 5.26 5.14 9.76
C MET A 278 5.40 5.45 8.27
N GLY A 279 6.24 6.43 7.92
CA GLY A 279 6.61 6.74 6.54
C GLY A 279 7.21 5.54 5.81
N VAL A 280 8.19 4.87 6.41
CA VAL A 280 8.78 3.63 5.85
C VAL A 280 7.72 2.55 5.66
N THR A 281 6.82 2.35 6.62
CA THR A 281 5.74 1.36 6.52
C THR A 281 4.79 1.66 5.35
N ASN A 282 4.43 2.94 5.18
CA ASN A 282 3.59 3.37 4.06
C ASN A 282 4.29 3.11 2.72
N ILE A 283 5.60 3.36 2.62
CA ILE A 283 6.39 3.02 1.43
C ILE A 283 6.25 1.54 1.12
N LEU A 284 6.46 0.66 2.11
CA LEU A 284 6.39 -0.79 1.92
C LEU A 284 5.01 -1.22 1.40
N ASN A 285 3.93 -0.60 1.89
CA ASN A 285 2.57 -0.85 1.39
C ASN A 285 2.34 -0.33 -0.03
N LEU A 286 3.13 0.62 -0.54
CA LEU A 286 3.01 1.15 -1.90
C LEU A 286 3.80 0.35 -2.94
N LEU A 287 4.80 -0.43 -2.52
CA LEU A 287 5.78 -1.05 -3.44
C LEU A 287 5.16 -1.83 -4.61
N PRO A 288 4.16 -2.72 -4.42
CA PRO A 288 3.59 -3.47 -5.55
C PRO A 288 2.92 -2.58 -6.59
N VAL A 289 2.13 -1.59 -6.14
CA VAL A 289 1.46 -0.64 -7.03
C VAL A 289 2.50 0.11 -7.84
N LEU A 290 3.52 0.68 -7.18
CA LEU A 290 4.58 1.42 -7.87
C LEU A 290 5.35 0.60 -8.89
N TYR A 291 5.68 -0.63 -8.51
CA TYR A 291 6.41 -1.53 -9.39
C TYR A 291 5.64 -1.83 -10.68
N TYR A 292 4.33 -2.12 -10.59
CA TYR A 292 3.49 -2.42 -11.75
C TYR A 292 2.97 -1.18 -12.50
N MET A 293 2.91 -0.01 -11.86
CA MET A 293 2.57 1.26 -12.55
C MET A 293 3.53 1.57 -13.69
N GLY A 294 4.82 1.21 -13.56
CA GLY A 294 5.79 1.37 -14.65
C GLY A 294 5.46 0.56 -15.92
N ASP A 295 4.64 -0.49 -15.79
CA ASP A 295 4.18 -1.31 -16.91
C ASP A 295 2.76 -0.90 -17.39
N TRP A 296 2.08 -0.01 -16.66
CA TRP A 296 0.77 0.55 -17.02
C TRP A 296 0.96 1.77 -17.92
N ALA A 297 0.87 1.59 -19.24
CA ALA A 297 1.21 2.63 -20.22
C ALA A 297 0.45 3.94 -19.99
N GLU A 298 -0.84 3.85 -19.68
CA GLU A 298 -1.69 5.01 -19.38
C GLU A 298 -1.24 5.82 -18.15
N ALA A 299 -0.61 5.19 -17.16
CA ALA A 299 -0.13 5.86 -15.95
C ALA A 299 0.99 6.86 -16.26
N ARG A 300 1.74 6.66 -17.35
CA ARG A 300 2.91 7.45 -17.70
C ARG A 300 2.65 8.96 -17.74
N ARG A 301 1.56 9.42 -18.37
CA ARG A 301 1.21 10.86 -18.43
C ARG A 301 0.86 11.46 -17.08
N TYR A 302 0.37 10.64 -16.16
CA TYR A 302 -0.06 11.07 -14.84
C TYR A 302 1.11 11.06 -13.84
N LEU A 303 2.09 10.18 -14.04
CA LEU A 303 3.31 10.08 -13.25
C LEU A 303 4.27 11.25 -13.51
N VAL A 304 4.32 11.74 -14.76
CA VAL A 304 5.15 12.87 -15.18
C VAL A 304 4.19 13.94 -15.71
N GLY A 305 3.59 14.71 -14.80
CA GLY A 305 2.45 15.56 -15.13
C GLY A 305 2.75 16.50 -16.30
N HIS A 306 2.03 16.34 -17.41
CA HIS A 306 1.95 17.37 -18.44
C HIS A 306 1.04 18.50 -17.92
N GLY A 307 1.62 19.51 -17.25
CA GLY A 307 0.94 20.76 -16.88
C GLY A 307 0.77 21.04 -15.38
N ASN A 308 0.64 20.01 -14.53
CA ASN A 308 0.35 20.19 -13.09
C ASN A 308 1.57 20.12 -12.16
N GLY A 309 2.81 20.09 -12.69
CA GLY A 309 4.04 20.18 -11.90
C GLY A 309 4.41 18.96 -11.03
N TYR A 310 3.51 17.98 -10.85
CA TYR A 310 3.81 16.78 -10.06
C TYR A 310 4.65 15.77 -10.86
N ASN A 311 5.85 15.47 -10.34
CA ASN A 311 6.81 14.54 -10.92
C ASN A 311 7.08 13.38 -9.96
N MET A 312 6.37 12.26 -10.14
CA MET A 312 6.47 11.10 -9.25
C MET A 312 7.89 10.50 -9.20
N PRO A 313 8.63 10.34 -10.33
CA PRO A 313 10.04 9.96 -10.27
C PRO A 313 10.90 10.86 -9.38
N ALA A 314 10.75 12.18 -9.49
CA ALA A 314 11.48 13.12 -8.65
C ALA A 314 11.13 12.95 -7.16
N ARG A 315 9.84 12.78 -6.83
CA ARG A 315 9.40 12.54 -5.44
C ARG A 315 9.98 11.25 -4.87
N ILE A 316 9.93 10.15 -5.63
CA ILE A 316 10.52 8.87 -5.20
C ILE A 316 12.04 9.02 -5.00
N ALA A 317 12.73 9.70 -5.91
CA ALA A 317 14.15 9.99 -5.77
C ALA A 317 14.43 10.83 -4.51
N SER A 318 13.69 11.92 -4.28
CA SER A 318 13.82 12.72 -3.06
C SER A 318 13.57 11.90 -1.78
N MET A 319 12.63 10.95 -1.78
CA MET A 319 12.42 10.03 -0.64
C MET A 319 13.64 9.14 -0.42
N VAL A 320 14.23 8.60 -1.50
CA VAL A 320 15.47 7.81 -1.42
C VAL A 320 16.60 8.63 -0.83
N LEU A 321 16.80 9.87 -1.31
CA LEU A 321 17.86 10.74 -0.82
C LEU A 321 17.67 11.14 0.64
N ASN A 322 16.45 11.52 1.04
CA ASN A 322 16.14 11.81 2.44
C ASN A 322 16.39 10.59 3.34
N MET A 323 15.93 9.40 2.95
CA MET A 323 16.20 8.20 3.75
C MET A 323 17.70 7.86 3.79
N LEU A 324 18.45 8.10 2.71
CA LEU A 324 19.91 7.89 2.70
C LEU A 324 20.61 8.85 3.66
N HIS A 325 20.21 10.12 3.66
CA HIS A 325 20.74 11.13 4.58
C HIS A 325 20.51 10.73 6.05
N GLU A 326 19.31 10.22 6.38
CA GLU A 326 18.99 9.81 7.75
C GLU A 326 19.69 8.51 8.15
N VAL A 327 19.82 7.54 7.24
CA VAL A 327 20.33 6.19 7.57
C VAL A 327 21.85 6.11 7.57
N VAL A 328 22.53 7.00 6.84
CA VAL A 328 23.99 7.02 6.74
C VAL A 328 24.51 8.37 7.24
N PRO A 329 25.22 8.42 8.38
CA PRO A 329 25.70 9.68 8.94
C PRO A 329 26.76 10.35 8.06
N GLU A 330 26.87 11.68 8.16
CA GLU A 330 27.90 12.46 7.47
C GLU A 330 29.31 12.04 7.94
N MET A 331 30.27 12.04 7.00
CA MET A 331 31.68 11.84 7.35
C MET A 331 32.13 12.96 8.28
N THR A 332 32.86 12.61 9.35
CA THR A 332 33.55 13.63 10.16
C THR A 332 34.71 14.26 9.36
N GLU A 333 35.21 15.42 9.78
CA GLU A 333 36.34 16.12 9.14
C GLU A 333 37.61 15.25 9.04
N ASP A 334 37.72 14.21 9.88
CA ASP A 334 38.86 13.28 9.92
C ASP A 334 38.71 12.09 8.95
N GLY A 335 37.63 12.03 8.16
CA GLY A 335 37.34 10.93 7.23
C GLY A 335 36.95 9.62 7.92
N GLU A 336 36.85 9.62 9.24
CA GLU A 336 36.26 8.53 10.00
C GLU A 336 34.74 8.69 9.98
N VAL A 337 34.04 7.66 9.49
CA VAL A 337 32.60 7.53 9.71
C VAL A 337 32.46 7.18 11.19
N GLU A 338 32.01 8.13 12.02
CA GLU A 338 31.32 7.73 13.24
C GLU A 338 30.10 6.94 12.77
N ILE A 339 30.24 5.61 12.72
CA ILE A 339 29.10 4.70 12.61
C ILE A 339 28.36 4.81 13.93
N ASN A 340 27.74 5.97 14.17
CA ASN A 340 26.79 6.14 15.22
C ASN A 340 25.73 5.09 14.95
N GLN A 341 25.47 4.28 15.98
CA GLN A 341 24.63 3.07 15.99
C GLN A 341 23.16 3.30 15.55
N VAL A 342 22.83 4.45 14.98
CA VAL A 342 21.57 5.13 15.25
C VAL A 342 20.41 4.61 14.41
N LEU A 343 20.56 4.04 13.20
CA LEU A 343 19.39 3.46 12.48
C LEU A 343 19.64 2.14 11.74
N THR A 344 20.84 1.57 11.86
CA THR A 344 21.12 0.15 11.54
C THR A 344 20.72 -0.80 12.66
N ALA A 345 20.40 -0.29 13.85
CA ALA A 345 19.82 -1.07 14.93
C ALA A 345 18.50 -1.67 14.43
N ALA A 346 18.33 -2.98 14.62
CA ALA A 346 17.06 -3.65 14.39
C ALA A 346 16.01 -3.00 15.30
N MET A 347 15.28 -2.00 14.80
CA MET A 347 14.13 -1.50 15.53
C MET A 347 13.04 -2.55 15.41
N ASP A 348 12.83 -3.22 16.53
CA ASP A 348 11.84 -4.25 16.68
C ASP A 348 10.46 -3.59 16.69
N PHE A 349 9.80 -3.59 15.53
CA PHE A 349 8.40 -3.14 15.43
C PHE A 349 7.48 -3.91 16.38
N LYS A 350 7.92 -5.04 16.94
CA LYS A 350 7.21 -5.70 18.04
C LYS A 350 6.99 -4.77 19.22
N ALA A 351 7.83 -3.75 19.44
CA ALA A 351 7.64 -2.78 20.52
C ALA A 351 6.47 -1.80 20.30
N THR A 352 5.86 -1.71 19.10
CA THR A 352 4.71 -0.82 18.86
C THR A 352 3.57 -1.51 18.10
N PRO A 353 2.54 -2.05 18.80
CA PRO A 353 1.39 -2.73 18.20
C PRO A 353 0.61 -1.93 17.14
N ALA A 354 0.78 -0.61 17.11
CA ALA A 354 0.20 0.28 16.11
C ALA A 354 0.87 0.18 14.73
N MET A 355 2.15 -0.19 14.66
CA MET A 355 2.88 -0.36 13.40
C MET A 355 2.56 -1.71 12.74
N THR A 356 2.41 -2.77 13.54
CA THR A 356 1.95 -4.09 13.09
C THR A 356 0.60 -4.00 12.37
N ALA A 357 -0.31 -3.16 12.88
CA ALA A 357 -1.62 -2.89 12.30
C ALA A 357 -1.59 -2.24 10.90
N ASN A 358 -0.57 -1.42 10.64
CA ASN A 358 -0.45 -0.65 9.40
C ASN A 358 0.32 -1.40 8.32
N TRP A 359 0.80 -2.61 8.62
CA TRP A 359 1.63 -3.40 7.71
C TRP A 359 0.80 -4.49 7.04
N VAL A 360 0.39 -4.27 5.78
CA VAL A 360 -0.52 -5.18 5.08
C VAL A 360 0.22 -6.18 4.19
N ILE A 361 1.41 -5.86 3.68
CA ILE A 361 1.91 -6.51 2.46
C ILE A 361 3.14 -7.42 2.67
N THR A 362 4.04 -7.04 3.57
CA THR A 362 5.46 -7.44 3.45
C THR A 362 5.78 -8.82 4.00
N LYS A 363 4.93 -9.46 4.83
CA LYS A 363 5.21 -10.86 5.23
C LYS A 363 4.92 -11.85 4.09
N GLU A 364 4.02 -11.47 3.20
CA GLU A 364 3.48 -12.36 2.19
C GLU A 364 4.16 -12.25 0.83
N LEU A 365 4.42 -11.04 0.36
CA LEU A 365 5.15 -10.85 -0.89
C LEU A 365 6.47 -11.61 -0.92
N PHE A 366 7.10 -11.73 0.26
CA PHE A 366 8.50 -12.08 0.36
C PHE A 366 8.77 -13.50 0.91
N GLU A 367 7.75 -14.33 1.16
CA GLU A 367 7.93 -15.70 1.70
C GLU A 367 8.53 -16.73 0.74
N GLY A 368 8.51 -16.46 -0.58
CA GLY A 368 9.31 -17.20 -1.56
C GLY A 368 10.68 -16.59 -1.81
N SER A 369 10.97 -15.48 -1.12
CA SER A 369 12.28 -14.83 -1.11
C SER A 369 13.05 -15.50 0.02
N GLY A 370 14.31 -15.85 -0.17
CA GLY A 370 15.09 -16.61 0.82
C GLY A 370 15.05 -15.97 2.22
N GLU A 371 15.44 -16.73 3.25
CA GLU A 371 15.51 -16.28 4.65
C GLU A 371 16.16 -14.89 4.80
N THR A 372 17.10 -14.57 3.90
CA THR A 372 17.76 -13.28 3.74
C THR A 372 16.79 -12.10 3.57
N ILE A 373 15.81 -12.17 2.67
CA ILE A 373 14.90 -11.03 2.41
C ILE A 373 13.92 -10.80 3.58
N HIS A 374 13.43 -11.88 4.18
CA HIS A 374 12.61 -11.79 5.40
C HIS A 374 13.39 -11.21 6.58
N GLY A 375 14.64 -11.64 6.75
CA GLY A 375 15.57 -11.07 7.71
C GLY A 375 15.77 -9.57 7.47
N LEU A 376 16.01 -9.15 6.23
CA LEU A 376 16.20 -7.75 5.86
C LEU A 376 14.97 -6.89 6.12
N ILE A 377 13.78 -7.36 5.78
CA ILE A 377 12.52 -6.67 6.07
C ILE A 377 12.26 -6.57 7.58
N SER A 378 12.76 -7.50 8.38
CA SER A 378 12.54 -7.49 9.83
C SER A 378 13.56 -6.63 10.58
N THR A 379 14.79 -6.56 10.06
CA THR A 379 15.95 -5.97 10.76
C THR A 379 16.52 -4.71 10.11
N ARG A 380 16.31 -4.51 8.79
CA ARG A 380 16.91 -3.45 7.95
C ARG A 380 15.88 -2.83 7.01
N ARG A 381 14.70 -2.47 7.53
CA ARG A 381 13.54 -1.96 6.76
C ARG A 381 13.83 -0.74 5.90
N ALA A 382 14.53 0.25 6.44
CA ALA A 382 14.85 1.47 5.69
C ALA A 382 15.78 1.16 4.51
N ALA A 383 16.82 0.35 4.74
CA ALA A 383 17.70 -0.14 3.66
C ALA A 383 16.91 -0.90 2.59
N PHE A 384 15.99 -1.79 3.00
CA PHE A 384 15.11 -2.49 2.09
C PHE A 384 14.22 -1.53 1.28
N ALA A 385 13.59 -0.55 1.94
CA ALA A 385 12.73 0.43 1.30
C ALA A 385 13.51 1.30 0.29
N ILE A 386 14.69 1.80 0.67
CA ILE A 386 15.61 2.53 -0.21
C ILE A 386 15.92 1.72 -1.46
N VAL A 387 16.38 0.47 -1.29
CA VAL A 387 16.77 -0.39 -2.41
C VAL A 387 15.57 -0.79 -3.27
N ALA A 388 14.40 -1.01 -2.67
CA ALA A 388 13.17 -1.29 -3.41
C ALA A 388 12.72 -0.09 -4.26
N LEU A 389 12.83 1.14 -3.74
CA LEU A 389 12.55 2.35 -4.50
C LEU A 389 13.57 2.58 -5.63
N VAL A 390 14.86 2.31 -5.39
CA VAL A 390 15.90 2.33 -6.44
C VAL A 390 15.59 1.32 -7.54
N GLU A 391 15.14 0.11 -7.18
CA GLU A 391 14.72 -0.90 -8.15
C GLU A 391 13.50 -0.43 -8.97
N ILE A 392 12.54 0.25 -8.34
CA ILE A 392 11.37 0.87 -9.02
C ILE A 392 11.83 1.93 -10.01
N LEU A 393 12.67 2.88 -9.59
CA LEU A 393 13.21 3.93 -10.46
C LEU A 393 13.98 3.32 -11.64
N GLY A 394 14.84 2.34 -11.36
CA GLY A 394 15.60 1.62 -12.38
C GLY A 394 14.71 0.92 -13.41
N ARG A 395 13.63 0.27 -12.94
CA ARG A 395 12.63 -0.35 -13.81
C ARG A 395 11.91 0.68 -14.66
N TRP A 396 11.47 1.79 -14.06
CA TRP A 396 10.74 2.84 -14.76
C TRP A 396 11.57 3.47 -15.87
N GLU A 397 12.84 3.78 -15.60
CA GLU A 397 13.79 4.26 -16.62
C GLU A 397 13.96 3.23 -17.74
N ARG A 398 14.25 1.97 -17.38
CA ARG A 398 14.52 0.90 -18.36
C ARG A 398 13.35 0.59 -19.29
N ASN A 399 12.13 0.57 -18.75
CA ASN A 399 10.91 0.21 -19.48
C ASN A 399 10.23 1.43 -20.13
N HIS A 400 10.83 2.62 -20.01
CA HIS A 400 10.21 3.89 -20.38
C HIS A 400 8.82 4.07 -19.73
N GLY A 401 8.65 3.57 -18.50
CA GLY A 401 7.45 3.75 -17.69
C GLY A 401 7.32 5.19 -17.23
N ALA A 402 8.41 5.75 -16.71
CA ALA A 402 8.61 7.17 -16.47
C ALA A 402 10.11 7.47 -16.62
N ILE A 403 10.47 8.58 -17.29
CA ILE A 403 11.87 8.92 -17.56
C ILE A 403 12.44 9.62 -16.33
N VAL A 404 13.17 8.86 -15.50
CA VAL A 404 13.82 9.31 -14.26
C VAL A 404 14.96 10.27 -14.57
N SER A 405 15.74 9.98 -15.62
CA SER A 405 16.88 10.81 -16.05
C SER A 405 16.52 12.25 -16.43
N LYS A 406 15.23 12.51 -16.74
CA LYS A 406 14.70 13.85 -17.08
C LYS A 406 13.88 14.48 -15.97
N ALA A 407 13.74 13.79 -14.84
CA ALA A 407 12.97 14.31 -13.71
C ALA A 407 13.80 15.36 -12.95
N LEU A 408 13.11 16.36 -12.41
CA LEU A 408 13.72 17.47 -11.67
C LEU A 408 13.21 17.46 -10.22
N ILE A 409 14.14 17.43 -9.27
CA ILE A 409 13.87 17.57 -7.84
C ILE A 409 13.81 19.07 -7.51
N PRO A 410 12.69 19.56 -6.95
CA PRO A 410 12.61 20.95 -6.52
C PRO A 410 13.43 21.14 -5.24
N THR A 411 14.58 21.80 -5.35
CA THR A 411 15.44 22.18 -4.22
C THR A 411 15.03 23.52 -3.61
N TYR A 412 15.50 23.84 -2.40
CA TYR A 412 15.19 25.11 -1.74
C TYR A 412 15.70 26.30 -2.58
N GLU A 413 16.93 26.19 -3.08
CA GLU A 413 17.58 27.21 -3.91
C GLU A 413 16.84 27.41 -5.24
N SER A 414 16.50 26.33 -5.94
CA SER A 414 15.74 26.42 -7.19
C SER A 414 14.36 27.05 -7.00
N ARG A 415 13.69 26.81 -5.86
CA ARG A 415 12.42 27.49 -5.53
C ARG A 415 12.60 28.98 -5.29
N LEU A 416 13.66 29.39 -4.60
CA LEU A 416 13.95 30.80 -4.36
C LEU A 416 14.37 31.54 -5.64
N ALA A 417 15.11 30.86 -6.52
CA ALA A 417 15.60 31.40 -7.78
C ALA A 417 14.54 31.36 -8.92
N GLY A 418 13.40 30.70 -8.72
CA GLY A 418 12.39 30.50 -9.76
C GLY A 418 12.81 29.50 -10.85
N GLU A 419 13.79 28.65 -10.55
CA GLU A 419 14.29 27.60 -11.43
C GLU A 419 13.42 26.33 -11.37
N LYS A 420 13.60 25.44 -12.35
CA LYS A 420 12.75 24.24 -12.50
C LYS A 420 13.12 23.07 -11.57
N GLY A 421 14.20 23.20 -10.79
CA GLY A 421 14.76 22.13 -9.95
C GLY A 421 16.02 21.52 -10.54
N GLU A 422 16.64 20.62 -9.78
CA GLU A 422 17.88 19.94 -10.13
C GLU A 422 17.61 18.54 -10.72
N PRO A 423 18.37 18.08 -11.73
CA PRO A 423 18.18 16.75 -12.29
C PRO A 423 18.38 15.64 -11.26
N VAL A 424 17.48 14.64 -11.26
CA VAL A 424 17.61 13.45 -10.39
C VAL A 424 19.00 12.81 -10.45
N PRO A 425 19.63 12.61 -11.63
CA PRO A 425 20.98 12.03 -11.69
C PRO A 425 22.03 12.83 -10.91
N ASP A 426 21.95 14.16 -10.95
CA ASP A 426 22.91 15.04 -10.26
C ASP A 426 22.73 14.94 -8.74
N CYS A 427 21.50 15.03 -8.24
CA CYS A 427 21.22 14.85 -6.80
C CYS A 427 21.60 13.43 -6.32
N MET A 428 21.36 12.39 -7.12
CA MET A 428 21.77 11.03 -6.78
C MET A 428 23.30 10.87 -6.75
N LYS A 429 24.04 11.62 -7.57
CA LYS A 429 25.50 11.58 -7.57
C LYS A 429 26.09 12.02 -6.22
N GLU A 430 25.48 13.01 -5.58
CA GLU A 430 25.91 13.51 -4.26
C GLU A 430 25.77 12.44 -3.17
N TYR A 431 24.74 11.60 -3.27
CA TYR A 431 24.47 10.51 -2.32
C TYR A 431 25.07 9.17 -2.74
N GLN A 432 25.91 9.11 -3.78
CA GLN A 432 26.51 7.87 -4.26
C GLN A 432 27.36 7.18 -3.19
N TYR A 433 28.11 7.96 -2.40
CA TYR A 433 28.87 7.44 -1.27
C TYR A 433 27.97 6.84 -0.19
N HIS A 434 26.92 7.56 0.22
CA HIS A 434 25.94 7.10 1.22
C HIS A 434 25.29 5.78 0.78
N PHE A 435 24.93 5.69 -0.50
CA PHE A 435 24.35 4.47 -1.05
C PHE A 435 25.36 3.30 -1.03
N ALA A 436 26.63 3.53 -1.33
CA ALA A 436 27.67 2.49 -1.24
C ALA A 436 27.84 1.98 0.20
N VAL A 437 27.93 2.89 1.18
CA VAL A 437 28.04 2.54 2.62
C VAL A 437 26.83 1.72 3.08
N LEU A 438 25.62 2.11 2.67
CA LEU A 438 24.40 1.36 2.97
C LEU A 438 24.50 -0.11 2.51
N LEU A 439 25.03 -0.32 1.30
CA LEU A 439 25.19 -1.65 0.70
C LEU A 439 26.32 -2.46 1.32
N GLU A 440 27.42 -1.81 1.71
CA GLU A 440 28.50 -2.45 2.48
C GLU A 440 27.98 -2.95 3.84
N ALA A 441 27.15 -2.15 4.52
CA ALA A 441 26.50 -2.52 5.77
C ALA A 441 25.39 -3.58 5.58
N THR A 442 24.95 -3.83 4.34
CA THR A 442 23.86 -4.75 4.01
C THR A 442 24.18 -5.58 2.75
N PRO A 443 25.17 -6.51 2.78
CA PRO A 443 25.70 -7.14 1.57
C PRO A 443 24.68 -7.86 0.69
N GLY A 444 23.59 -8.37 1.28
CA GLY A 444 22.49 -9.01 0.54
C GLY A 444 21.73 -8.07 -0.43
N LEU A 445 22.02 -6.77 -0.40
CA LEU A 445 21.42 -5.76 -1.29
C LEU A 445 22.36 -5.26 -2.39
N ALA A 446 23.58 -5.81 -2.49
CA ALA A 446 24.63 -5.32 -3.40
C ALA A 446 24.21 -5.31 -4.90
N PHE A 447 23.22 -6.11 -5.31
CA PHE A 447 22.67 -6.10 -6.67
C PHE A 447 22.14 -4.73 -7.10
N ALA A 448 21.84 -3.83 -6.16
CA ALA A 448 21.25 -2.53 -6.41
C ALA A 448 22.29 -1.49 -6.88
N LEU A 449 23.59 -1.70 -6.59
CA LEU A 449 24.65 -0.75 -6.96
C LEU A 449 24.72 -0.49 -8.48
N PRO A 450 24.69 -1.50 -9.36
CA PRO A 450 24.65 -1.27 -10.81
C PRO A 450 23.40 -0.52 -11.28
N ILE A 451 22.27 -0.65 -10.59
CA ILE A 451 21.04 0.10 -10.92
C ILE A 451 21.22 1.57 -10.56
N TYR A 452 21.69 1.84 -9.35
CA TYR A 452 21.93 3.19 -8.87
C TYR A 452 22.94 3.93 -9.75
N ASN A 453 24.07 3.30 -10.06
CA ASN A 453 25.10 3.89 -10.92
C ASN A 453 24.57 4.21 -12.33
N ALA A 454 23.71 3.34 -12.89
CA ALA A 454 23.08 3.64 -14.18
C ALA A 454 22.12 4.83 -14.09
N LEU A 455 21.36 4.97 -12.99
CA LEU A 455 20.50 6.15 -12.77
C LEU A 455 21.32 7.44 -12.66
N VAL A 456 22.44 7.42 -11.92
CA VAL A 456 23.40 8.54 -11.80
C VAL A 456 24.02 8.89 -13.14
N ALA A 457 24.36 7.91 -13.97
CA ALA A 457 24.93 8.12 -15.29
C ALA A 457 23.88 8.50 -16.37
N ALA A 458 22.59 8.57 -16.00
CA ALA A 458 21.47 8.69 -16.93
C ALA A 458 21.47 7.62 -18.04
N GLU A 459 21.95 6.42 -17.70
CA GLU A 459 22.05 5.26 -18.57
C GLU A 459 20.90 4.28 -18.35
N ARG A 460 20.73 3.34 -19.27
CA ARG A 460 19.71 2.30 -19.16
C ARG A 460 20.05 1.33 -18.01
N PRO A 461 19.26 1.27 -16.92
CA PRO A 461 19.62 0.45 -15.79
C PRO A 461 19.56 -1.04 -16.10
N PRO A 462 20.46 -1.86 -15.52
CA PRO A 462 20.40 -3.30 -15.65
C PRO A 462 19.10 -3.83 -15.03
N LEU A 463 18.65 -4.97 -15.56
CA LEU A 463 17.47 -5.64 -15.04
C LEU A 463 17.94 -6.76 -14.11
N PRO A 464 17.57 -6.72 -12.83
CA PRO A 464 17.83 -7.82 -11.93
C PRO A 464 17.41 -9.18 -12.49
N SER A 465 18.08 -10.24 -12.06
CA SER A 465 17.62 -11.59 -12.39
C SER A 465 16.32 -11.90 -11.61
N THR A 466 15.66 -13.02 -11.93
CA THR A 466 14.50 -13.48 -11.14
C THR A 466 14.91 -14.43 -10.01
N ALA A 467 16.22 -14.67 -9.80
CA ALA A 467 16.71 -15.41 -8.65
C ALA A 467 16.50 -14.61 -7.35
N ALA A 468 16.19 -15.32 -6.26
CA ALA A 468 15.79 -14.72 -4.98
C ALA A 468 16.80 -13.69 -4.42
N ASP A 469 18.10 -13.90 -4.64
CA ASP A 469 19.14 -13.04 -4.06
C ASP A 469 19.59 -11.89 -4.98
N SER A 470 18.96 -11.78 -6.15
CA SER A 470 19.36 -10.80 -7.18
C SER A 470 18.47 -9.59 -7.26
N SER A 471 17.38 -9.54 -6.49
CA SER A 471 16.45 -8.41 -6.42
C SER A 471 15.58 -8.47 -5.17
N VAL A 472 15.17 -7.30 -4.67
CA VAL A 472 14.19 -7.23 -3.59
C VAL A 472 12.76 -7.28 -4.11
N LEU A 473 12.43 -6.66 -5.25
CA LEU A 473 11.04 -6.61 -5.73
C LEU A 473 10.76 -7.59 -6.86
N ARG A 474 11.56 -7.56 -7.93
CA ARG A 474 11.34 -8.37 -9.13
C ARG A 474 11.24 -9.84 -8.83
N ALA A 475 12.13 -10.44 -8.03
CA ALA A 475 12.04 -11.86 -7.72
C ALA A 475 10.69 -12.19 -7.04
N SER A 476 10.40 -11.48 -5.96
CA SER A 476 9.21 -11.68 -5.11
C SER A 476 7.90 -11.42 -5.86
N LEU A 477 7.83 -10.32 -6.62
CA LEU A 477 6.66 -9.97 -7.44
C LEU A 477 6.54 -10.84 -8.68
N TYR A 478 7.64 -11.31 -9.27
CA TYR A 478 7.61 -12.28 -10.37
C TYR A 478 6.93 -13.58 -9.92
N HIS A 479 7.27 -14.11 -8.74
CA HIS A 479 6.62 -15.31 -8.18
C HIS A 479 5.15 -15.09 -7.79
N CYS A 480 4.78 -13.85 -7.43
CA CYS A 480 3.38 -13.48 -7.24
C CYS A 480 2.62 -13.42 -8.59
N ALA A 481 3.28 -12.95 -9.66
CA ALA A 481 2.75 -12.90 -11.02
C ALA A 481 2.83 -14.21 -11.82
N LEU A 482 3.32 -15.31 -11.24
CA LEU A 482 3.22 -16.66 -11.81
C LEU A 482 1.80 -17.26 -11.69
N ARG A 483 0.78 -16.42 -11.47
CA ARG A 483 -0.62 -16.82 -11.49
C ARG A 483 -1.25 -16.54 -12.85
N CYS A 484 -2.03 -17.49 -13.34
CA CYS A 484 -2.81 -17.29 -14.54
C CYS A 484 -3.81 -16.14 -14.31
N ALA A 485 -3.94 -15.25 -15.30
CA ALA A 485 -4.83 -14.11 -15.23
C ALA A 485 -6.32 -14.50 -15.27
N LEU A 486 -6.66 -15.68 -15.80
CA LEU A 486 -8.02 -16.22 -15.73
C LEU A 486 -8.41 -16.53 -14.26
N PRO A 487 -9.46 -15.90 -13.69
CA PRO A 487 -9.87 -16.10 -12.30
C PRO A 487 -10.16 -17.54 -11.87
N SER A 488 -10.75 -18.33 -12.76
CA SER A 488 -11.10 -19.73 -12.52
C SER A 488 -9.94 -20.72 -12.72
N CYS A 489 -8.71 -20.24 -12.92
CA CYS A 489 -7.57 -21.12 -13.18
C CYS A 489 -6.91 -21.60 -11.87
N ASP A 490 -7.02 -22.90 -11.62
CA ASP A 490 -6.51 -23.51 -10.39
C ASP A 490 -5.16 -24.21 -10.54
N LYS A 491 -4.56 -24.19 -11.74
CA LYS A 491 -3.32 -24.90 -12.06
C LYS A 491 -2.15 -24.39 -11.20
N ARG A 492 -1.94 -25.01 -10.03
CA ARG A 492 -0.84 -24.76 -9.09
C ARG A 492 0.54 -25.09 -9.69
N HIS A 493 0.58 -26.08 -10.59
CA HIS A 493 1.81 -26.74 -11.05
C HIS A 493 2.88 -25.85 -11.69
N ARG A 494 2.58 -24.60 -12.10
CA ARG A 494 3.61 -23.70 -12.67
C ARG A 494 4.35 -22.85 -11.65
N ARG A 495 3.83 -22.72 -10.42
CA ARG A 495 4.55 -22.06 -9.32
C ARG A 495 5.71 -22.93 -8.83
N ASP A 496 5.46 -24.24 -8.73
CA ASP A 496 6.42 -25.22 -8.20
C ASP A 496 7.41 -25.74 -9.26
N SER A 497 7.06 -25.68 -10.55
CA SER A 497 7.95 -26.10 -11.65
C SER A 497 8.82 -24.99 -12.23
N GLY A 498 8.68 -23.74 -11.75
CA GLY A 498 9.37 -22.58 -12.32
C GLY A 498 9.00 -22.25 -13.78
N ALA A 499 7.98 -22.92 -14.33
CA ALA A 499 7.61 -22.77 -15.74
C ALA A 499 6.97 -21.40 -16.00
N GLY A 500 7.59 -20.62 -16.90
CA GLY A 500 7.09 -19.31 -17.31
C GLY A 500 5.64 -19.35 -17.81
N LEU A 501 4.87 -18.32 -17.46
CA LEU A 501 3.54 -18.11 -18.02
C LEU A 501 3.65 -17.36 -19.36
N MET A 502 2.76 -17.68 -20.29
CA MET A 502 2.64 -16.97 -21.56
C MET A 502 2.04 -15.58 -21.30
N GLY A 503 2.83 -14.53 -21.54
CA GLY A 503 2.36 -13.16 -21.46
C GLY A 503 1.38 -12.82 -22.59
N CYS A 504 0.41 -11.95 -22.31
CA CYS A 504 -0.37 -11.33 -23.37
C CYS A 504 0.53 -10.45 -24.24
N GLY A 505 0.60 -10.76 -25.53
CA GLY A 505 1.34 -9.97 -26.52
C GLY A 505 0.63 -8.68 -26.97
N GLY A 506 -0.48 -8.30 -26.34
CA GLY A 506 -1.22 -7.09 -26.66
C GLY A 506 -0.71 -5.84 -25.90
N GLY A 507 -1.53 -4.79 -25.86
CA GLY A 507 -1.16 -3.50 -25.28
C GLY A 507 -0.91 -3.49 -23.77
N CYS A 508 -1.31 -4.53 -23.04
CA CYS A 508 -1.12 -4.63 -21.59
C CYS A 508 0.31 -4.98 -21.15
N LYS A 509 1.29 -5.03 -22.07
CA LYS A 509 2.71 -5.31 -21.78
C LYS A 509 2.95 -6.55 -20.90
N ALA A 510 2.24 -7.64 -21.19
CA ALA A 510 2.31 -8.88 -20.41
C ALA A 510 1.95 -8.76 -18.91
N LEU A 511 1.18 -7.73 -18.51
CA LEU A 511 0.55 -7.68 -17.18
C LEU A 511 -0.41 -8.87 -16.98
N ALA A 512 -1.10 -9.30 -18.04
CA ALA A 512 -1.85 -10.56 -18.04
C ALA A 512 -0.96 -11.70 -18.53
N ARG A 513 -0.91 -12.79 -17.76
CA ARG A 513 -0.13 -13.99 -18.07
C ARG A 513 -0.99 -15.25 -17.95
N TYR A 514 -0.74 -16.26 -18.76
CA TYR A 514 -1.60 -17.44 -18.88
C TYR A 514 -0.80 -18.73 -18.87
N CYS A 515 -1.35 -19.79 -18.27
CA CYS A 515 -0.71 -21.10 -18.31
C CYS A 515 -0.91 -21.83 -19.65
N CYS A 516 -1.92 -21.43 -20.45
CA CYS A 516 -2.18 -21.96 -21.79
C CYS A 516 -3.01 -20.97 -22.63
N ALA A 517 -3.03 -21.20 -23.95
CA ALA A 517 -3.80 -20.40 -24.91
C ALA A 517 -5.31 -20.44 -24.68
N GLU A 518 -5.84 -21.56 -24.18
CA GLU A 518 -7.27 -21.68 -23.84
C GLU A 518 -7.67 -20.68 -22.75
N HIS A 519 -6.86 -20.55 -21.70
CA HIS A 519 -7.14 -19.61 -20.62
C HIS A 519 -7.02 -18.16 -21.09
N GLN A 520 -6.06 -17.87 -21.98
CA GLN A 520 -5.98 -16.57 -22.63
C GLN A 520 -7.26 -16.28 -23.42
N LYS A 521 -7.74 -17.23 -24.23
CA LYS A 521 -8.96 -17.08 -25.02
C LYS A 521 -10.21 -16.89 -24.15
N ALA A 522 -10.30 -17.61 -23.03
CA ALA A 522 -11.39 -17.47 -22.07
C ALA A 522 -11.40 -16.09 -21.40
N HIS A 523 -10.25 -15.64 -20.89
CA HIS A 523 -10.11 -14.33 -20.23
C HIS A 523 -10.16 -13.15 -21.22
N TRP A 524 -9.91 -13.39 -22.52
CA TRP A 524 -9.86 -12.32 -23.52
C TRP A 524 -11.13 -11.47 -23.56
N LYS A 525 -12.30 -12.06 -23.35
CA LYS A 525 -13.57 -11.31 -23.35
C LYS A 525 -13.59 -10.18 -22.32
N GLU A 526 -13.02 -10.43 -21.13
CA GLU A 526 -12.90 -9.47 -20.02
C GLU A 526 -11.68 -8.56 -20.23
N HIS A 527 -10.55 -9.13 -20.65
CA HIS A 527 -9.28 -8.44 -20.76
C HIS A 527 -9.15 -7.49 -21.95
N GLN A 528 -9.86 -7.76 -23.06
CA GLN A 528 -9.67 -7.05 -24.32
C GLN A 528 -9.88 -5.54 -24.20
N GLY A 529 -10.79 -5.09 -23.33
CA GLY A 529 -11.09 -3.67 -23.15
C GLY A 529 -9.87 -2.93 -22.61
N PHE A 530 -9.32 -3.41 -21.49
CA PHE A 530 -8.08 -2.90 -20.92
C PHE A 530 -6.92 -3.00 -21.92
N CYS A 531 -6.74 -4.16 -22.56
CA CYS A 531 -5.64 -4.40 -23.50
C CYS A 531 -5.67 -3.44 -24.71
N LYS A 532 -6.85 -3.19 -25.27
CA LYS A 532 -7.06 -2.25 -26.38
C LYS A 532 -6.84 -0.80 -25.95
N ARG A 533 -7.33 -0.39 -24.76
CA ARG A 533 -7.08 0.95 -24.21
C ARG A 533 -5.58 1.23 -24.09
N GLN A 534 -4.82 0.27 -23.54
CA GLN A 534 -3.37 0.40 -23.42
C GLN A 534 -2.67 0.45 -24.79
N ALA A 535 -3.08 -0.40 -25.74
CA ALA A 535 -2.51 -0.39 -27.09
C ALA A 535 -2.74 0.94 -27.81
N ARG A 536 -3.97 1.48 -27.71
CA ARG A 536 -4.35 2.78 -28.26
C ARG A 536 -3.48 3.89 -27.67
N TYR A 537 -3.31 3.88 -26.35
CA TYR A 537 -2.47 4.86 -25.67
C TYR A 537 -1.02 4.82 -26.15
N VAL A 538 -0.42 3.62 -26.25
CA VAL A 538 0.96 3.48 -26.74
C VAL A 538 1.08 3.99 -28.18
N LYS A 539 0.09 3.73 -29.04
CA LYS A 539 0.09 4.21 -30.42
C LYS A 539 0.00 5.74 -30.50
N GLU A 540 -0.97 6.33 -29.81
CA GLU A 540 -1.19 7.79 -29.80
C GLU A 540 0.03 8.56 -29.27
N ASN A 541 0.80 7.98 -28.34
CA ASN A 541 2.00 8.59 -27.78
C ASN A 541 3.33 8.19 -28.46
N ALA A 542 3.30 7.29 -29.44
CA ALA A 542 4.48 6.99 -30.28
C ALA A 542 4.52 7.91 -31.52
N GLU A 543 3.40 8.53 -31.86
CA GLU A 543 3.24 9.49 -32.95
C GLU A 543 3.58 10.94 -32.53
N HIS A 544 3.82 11.16 -31.24
CA HIS A 544 4.31 12.39 -30.62
C HIS A 544 5.74 12.21 -30.11
#